data_AF-A0A525CSB7-F1
#
_entry.id   AF-A0A525CSB7-F1
#
_cell.length_a   1.000
_cell.length_b   1.000
_cell.length_c   1.000
_cell.angle_alpha   90.00
_cell.angle_beta   90.00
_cell.angle_gamma   90.00
#
_symmetry.space_group_name_H-M   'P 1'
#
loop_
_entity.id
_entity.type
_entity.pdbx_description
1 polymer ?
#
loop_
_entity_poly.entity_id
_entity_poly.type
_entity_poly.pdbx_seq_one_letter_code
_entity_poly.pdbx_strand_id
1 'polypeptide(L)'
;MDMQIIAAILAGIVLVLAALLFKLWGDLTKLKKQVVNVEGSLKQLSDSFHGFSAGAVGQSEYITKVEKDIDQLRSRIETIAMNEQQSVGHTQAIRMAKRGASPEEIADACGLTKVEADLIIRLHSGE
;
A
#
# COMPACT_ATOMS: atom_id res chain seq x y z
N MET A 1 -80.92 -39.01 9.70
CA MET A 1 -80.50 -38.14 8.58
C MET A 1 -79.54 -37.06 9.07
N ASP A 2 -79.82 -36.46 10.23
CA ASP A 2 -79.01 -35.37 10.81
C ASP A 2 -77.57 -35.74 11.18
N MET A 3 -77.33 -36.95 11.70
CA MET A 3 -75.98 -37.43 12.06
C MET A 3 -75.03 -37.48 10.83
N GLN A 4 -75.55 -37.83 9.64
CA GLN A 4 -74.73 -37.88 8.42
C GLN A 4 -74.42 -36.48 7.87
N ILE A 5 -75.36 -35.54 8.03
CA ILE A 5 -75.16 -34.14 7.60
C ILE A 5 -74.09 -33.48 8.49
N ILE A 6 -74.14 -33.70 9.81
CA ILE A 6 -73.14 -33.16 10.75
C ILE A 6 -71.75 -33.73 10.43
N ALA A 7 -71.64 -35.04 10.17
CA ALA A 7 -70.38 -35.67 9.79
C ALA A 7 -69.81 -35.11 8.47
N ALA A 8 -70.66 -34.85 7.48
CA ALA A 8 -70.24 -34.26 6.20
C ALA A 8 -69.71 -32.83 6.36
N ILE A 9 -70.37 -32.00 7.19
CA ILE A 9 -69.92 -30.63 7.47
C ILE A 9 -68.58 -30.63 8.21
N LEU A 10 -68.43 -31.48 9.22
CA LEU A 10 -67.18 -31.63 9.97
C LEU A 10 -66.01 -32.06 9.06
N ALA A 11 -66.25 -33.03 8.18
CA ALA A 11 -65.25 -33.45 7.20
C ALA A 11 -64.86 -32.31 6.24
N GLY A 12 -65.83 -31.51 5.79
CA GLY A 12 -65.58 -30.34 4.97
C GLY A 12 -64.72 -29.30 5.68
N ILE A 13 -65.00 -29.00 6.95
CA ILE A 13 -64.22 -28.05 7.75
C ILE A 13 -62.78 -28.55 7.94
N VAL A 14 -62.59 -29.85 8.22
CA VAL A 14 -61.26 -30.45 8.38
C VAL A 14 -60.46 -30.35 7.08
N LEU A 15 -61.08 -30.60 5.93
CA LEU A 15 -60.41 -30.46 4.62
C LEU A 15 -60.00 -29.02 4.32
N VAL A 16 -60.87 -28.05 4.63
CA VAL A 16 -60.56 -26.62 4.45
C VAL A 16 -59.42 -26.17 5.36
N LEU A 17 -59.45 -26.59 6.64
CA LEU A 17 -58.38 -26.30 7.59
C LEU A 17 -57.05 -26.93 7.16
N ALA A 18 -57.07 -28.19 6.69
CA ALA A 18 -55.87 -28.85 6.18
C ALA A 18 -55.29 -28.13 4.96
N ALA A 19 -56.14 -27.68 4.02
CA ALA A 19 -55.71 -26.91 2.85
C ALA A 19 -55.09 -25.55 3.23
N LEU A 20 -55.67 -24.84 4.22
CA LEU A 20 -55.13 -23.58 4.72
C LEU A 20 -53.77 -23.77 5.40
N LEU A 21 -53.62 -24.80 6.24
CA LEU A 21 -52.35 -25.14 6.88
C LEU A 21 -51.27 -25.48 5.85
N PHE A 22 -51.62 -26.26 4.81
CA PHE A 22 -50.70 -26.60 3.73
C PHE A 22 -50.22 -25.38 2.95
N LYS A 23 -51.12 -24.42 2.68
CA LYS A 23 -50.77 -23.14 2.02
C LYS A 23 -49.81 -22.32 2.88
N LEU A 24 -50.13 -22.15 4.17
CA LEU A 24 -49.30 -21.39 5.11
C LEU A 24 -47.90 -22.01 5.25
N TRP A 25 -47.79 -23.35 5.27
CA TRP A 25 -46.50 -24.05 5.27
C TRP A 25 -45.71 -23.83 3.97
N GLY A 26 -46.38 -23.83 2.83
CA GLY A 26 -45.77 -23.53 1.53
C GLY A 26 -45.19 -22.11 1.46
N ASP A 27 -45.91 -21.13 2.00
CA ASP A 27 -45.45 -19.73 1.98
C ASP A 27 -44.36 -19.48 3.04
N LEU A 28 -44.43 -20.11 4.21
CA LEU A 28 -43.36 -20.12 5.22
C LEU A 28 -42.04 -20.67 4.67
N THR A 29 -42.10 -21.78 3.94
CA THR A 29 -40.89 -22.37 3.34
C THR A 29 -40.30 -21.49 2.22
N LYS A 30 -41.13 -20.77 1.45
CA LYS A 30 -40.66 -19.79 0.46
C LYS A 30 -40.01 -18.57 1.13
N LEU A 31 -40.61 -18.04 2.20
CA LEU A 31 -40.05 -16.91 2.94
C LEU A 31 -38.71 -17.27 3.58
N LYS A 32 -38.61 -18.47 4.16
CA LYS A 32 -37.35 -18.98 4.72
C LYS A 32 -36.25 -19.11 3.67
N LYS A 33 -36.60 -19.54 2.45
CA LYS A 33 -35.64 -19.59 1.33
C LYS A 33 -35.13 -18.21 0.91
N GLN A 34 -36.00 -17.19 0.93
CA GLN A 34 -35.60 -15.82 0.60
C GLN A 34 -34.64 -15.25 1.65
N VAL A 35 -34.89 -15.49 2.94
CA VAL A 35 -33.99 -15.06 4.03
C VAL A 35 -32.61 -15.70 3.89
N VAL A 36 -32.54 -17.02 3.65
CA VAL A 36 -31.26 -17.72 3.47
C VAL A 36 -30.47 -17.21 2.26
N ASN A 37 -31.17 -16.86 1.16
CA ASN A 37 -30.51 -16.34 -0.04
C ASN A 37 -29.94 -14.93 0.19
N VAL A 38 -30.69 -14.07 0.90
CA VAL A 38 -30.24 -12.72 1.26
C VAL A 38 -29.05 -12.78 2.22
N GLU A 39 -29.10 -13.67 3.21
CA GLU A 39 -28.01 -13.88 4.18
C GLU A 39 -26.73 -14.41 3.51
N GLY A 40 -26.87 -15.30 2.51
CA GLY A 40 -25.76 -15.76 1.69
C GLY A 40 -25.10 -14.65 0.86
N SER A 41 -25.90 -13.78 0.24
CA SER A 41 -25.38 -12.62 -0.52
C SER A 41 -24.68 -11.60 0.39
N LEU A 42 -25.22 -11.36 1.59
CA LEU A 42 -24.61 -10.49 2.59
C LEU A 42 -23.24 -11.03 3.05
N LYS A 43 -23.15 -12.34 3.28
CA LYS A 43 -21.88 -12.99 3.64
C LYS A 43 -20.85 -12.88 2.51
N GLN A 44 -21.26 -13.13 1.27
CA GLN A 44 -20.36 -13.02 0.12
C GLN A 44 -19.86 -11.58 -0.10
N LEU A 45 -20.74 -10.59 0.13
CA LEU A 45 -20.36 -9.17 0.07
C LEU A 45 -19.42 -8.79 1.21
N SER A 46 -19.65 -9.30 2.43
CA SER A 46 -18.79 -9.12 3.59
C SER A 46 -17.40 -9.72 3.35
N ASP A 47 -17.33 -10.95 2.84
CA ASP A 47 -16.07 -11.63 2.52
C ASP A 47 -15.30 -10.88 1.43
N SER A 48 -15.99 -10.38 0.41
CA SER A 48 -15.38 -9.56 -0.65
C SER A 48 -14.87 -8.22 -0.11
N PHE A 49 -15.62 -7.59 0.81
CA PHE A 49 -15.21 -6.35 1.47
C PHE A 49 -14.00 -6.55 2.38
N HIS A 50 -13.94 -7.66 3.12
CA HIS A 50 -12.76 -8.03 3.91
C HIS A 50 -11.54 -8.28 3.02
N GLY A 51 -11.70 -8.98 1.89
CA GLY A 51 -10.64 -9.16 0.90
C GLY A 51 -10.14 -7.85 0.29
N PHE A 52 -11.06 -6.95 -0.06
CA PHE A 52 -10.72 -5.63 -0.58
C PHE A 52 -10.06 -4.74 0.48
N SER A 53 -10.56 -4.75 1.72
CA SER A 53 -9.98 -4.01 2.84
C SER A 53 -8.58 -4.51 3.20
N ALA A 54 -8.36 -5.83 3.17
CA ALA A 54 -7.03 -6.41 3.37
C ALA A 54 -6.07 -6.01 2.22
N GLY A 55 -6.57 -5.98 0.98
CA GLY A 55 -5.82 -5.50 -0.18
C GLY A 55 -5.46 -4.02 -0.09
N ALA A 56 -6.38 -3.16 0.37
CA ALA A 56 -6.16 -1.73 0.55
C ALA A 56 -5.11 -1.43 1.63
N VAL A 57 -5.11 -2.19 2.74
CA VAL A 57 -4.09 -2.07 3.79
C VAL A 57 -2.72 -2.53 3.27
N GLY A 58 -2.65 -3.66 2.56
CA GLY A 58 -1.38 -4.13 1.97
C GLY A 58 -0.78 -3.17 0.94
N GLN A 59 -1.63 -2.47 0.18
CA GLN A 59 -1.19 -1.47 -0.79
C GLN A 59 -0.66 -0.20 -0.10
N SER A 60 -1.20 0.18 1.07
CA SER A 60 -0.66 1.30 1.87
C SER A 60 0.75 1.00 2.40
N GLU A 61 1.01 -0.23 2.86
CA GLU A 61 2.33 -0.65 3.34
C GLU A 61 3.36 -0.69 2.20
N TYR A 62 2.92 -1.09 0.99
CA TYR A 62 3.75 -1.03 -0.21
C TYR A 62 4.12 0.41 -0.58
N ILE A 63 3.16 1.34 -0.54
CA ILE A 63 3.42 2.76 -0.81
C ILE A 63 4.43 3.33 0.19
N THR A 64 4.25 3.09 1.49
CA THR A 64 5.19 3.55 2.53
C THR A 64 6.59 2.96 2.33
N LYS A 65 6.68 1.69 1.90
CA LYS A 65 7.97 1.06 1.59
C LYS A 65 8.65 1.73 0.39
N VAL A 66 7.89 1.99 -0.67
CA VAL A 66 8.41 2.67 -1.87
C VAL A 66 8.85 4.10 -1.55
N GLU A 67 8.09 4.85 -0.75
CA GLU A 67 8.50 6.19 -0.29
C GLU A 67 9.82 6.14 0.48
N LYS A 68 9.97 5.17 1.39
CA LYS A 68 11.22 4.98 2.13
C LYS A 68 12.40 4.61 1.23
N ASP A 69 12.17 3.76 0.24
CA ASP A 69 13.20 3.38 -0.74
C ASP A 69 13.62 4.60 -1.59
N ILE A 70 12.67 5.46 -1.97
CA ILE A 70 12.94 6.72 -2.68
C ILE A 70 13.78 7.68 -1.82
N ASP A 71 13.44 7.86 -0.55
CA ASP A 71 14.19 8.74 0.35
C ASP A 71 15.63 8.26 0.57
N GLN A 72 15.81 6.95 0.72
CA GLN A 72 17.15 6.35 0.79
C GLN A 72 17.95 6.59 -0.49
N LEU A 73 17.32 6.46 -1.66
CA LEU A 73 17.97 6.75 -2.93
C LEU A 73 18.37 8.21 -3.06
N ARG A 74 17.50 9.14 -2.66
CA ARG A 74 17.80 10.58 -2.65
C ARG A 74 19.02 10.90 -1.79
N SER A 75 19.07 10.35 -0.57
CA SER A 75 20.21 10.54 0.34
C SER A 75 21.51 10.00 -0.25
N ARG A 76 21.48 8.86 -0.94
CA ARG A 76 22.65 8.31 -1.64
C ARG A 76 23.11 9.22 -2.79
N ILE A 77 22.18 9.75 -3.56
CA ILE A 77 22.48 10.68 -4.66
C ILE A 77 23.12 11.95 -4.12
N GLU A 78 22.60 12.54 -3.03
CA GLU A 78 23.19 13.70 -2.38
C GLU A 78 24.62 13.41 -1.89
N THR A 79 24.83 12.25 -1.28
CA THR A 79 26.16 11.82 -0.82
C THR A 79 27.14 11.68 -1.98
N ILE A 80 26.70 11.08 -3.10
CA ILE A 80 27.52 10.93 -4.30
C ILE A 80 27.83 12.29 -4.92
N ALA A 81 26.83 13.17 -5.04
CA ALA A 81 26.99 14.51 -5.60
C ALA A 81 27.96 15.36 -4.77
N MET A 82 27.89 15.29 -3.43
CA MET A 82 28.85 15.97 -2.56
C MET A 82 30.28 15.42 -2.75
N ASN A 83 30.43 14.11 -2.88
CA ASN A 83 31.74 13.47 -3.04
C ASN A 83 32.36 13.75 -4.43
N GLU A 84 31.55 13.77 -5.50
CA GLU A 84 32.00 14.18 -6.84
C GLU A 84 32.50 15.62 -6.84
N GLN A 85 31.77 16.55 -6.20
CA GLN A 85 32.18 17.95 -6.12
C GLN A 85 33.53 18.12 -5.41
N GLN A 86 33.78 17.36 -4.34
CA GLN A 86 35.07 17.36 -3.62
C GLN A 86 36.20 16.76 -4.48
N SER A 87 35.93 15.68 -5.20
CA SER A 87 36.91 15.01 -6.06
C SER A 87 37.36 15.88 -7.24
N VAL A 88 36.43 16.60 -7.88
CA VAL A 88 36.73 17.52 -8.99
C VAL A 88 37.60 18.69 -8.51
N GLY A 89 37.24 19.29 -7.36
CA GLY A 89 38.03 20.37 -6.74
C GLY A 89 39.46 19.93 -6.39
N HIS A 90 39.62 18.73 -5.81
CA HIS A 90 40.94 18.16 -5.53
C HIS A 90 41.76 17.90 -6.79
N THR A 91 41.15 17.33 -7.83
CA THR A 91 41.84 17.02 -9.10
C THR A 91 42.29 18.31 -9.80
N GLN A 92 41.50 19.38 -9.71
CA GLN A 92 41.87 20.70 -10.24
C GLN A 92 43.01 21.32 -9.43
N ALA A 93 42.95 21.27 -8.10
CA ALA A 93 44.00 21.77 -7.21
C ALA A 93 45.36 21.09 -7.46
N ILE A 94 45.39 19.76 -7.61
CA ILE A 94 46.61 19.02 -7.95
C ILE A 94 47.20 19.50 -9.29
N ARG A 95 46.36 19.76 -10.28
CA ARG A 95 46.80 20.23 -11.61
C ARG A 95 47.37 21.64 -11.57
N MET A 96 46.80 22.52 -10.73
CA MET A 96 47.32 23.86 -10.49
C MET A 96 48.64 23.82 -9.72
N ALA A 97 48.74 22.95 -8.70
CA ALA A 97 49.98 22.73 -7.96
C ALA A 97 51.13 22.23 -8.86
N LYS A 98 50.86 21.26 -9.75
CA LYS A 98 51.84 20.77 -10.74
C LYS A 98 52.29 21.84 -11.75
N ARG A 99 51.51 22.91 -11.94
CA ARG A 99 51.87 24.07 -12.79
C ARG A 99 52.60 25.17 -12.01
N GLY A 100 52.84 24.98 -10.71
CA GLY A 100 53.54 25.95 -9.86
C GLY A 100 52.66 27.12 -9.40
N ALA A 101 51.32 26.96 -9.39
CA ALA A 101 50.43 27.97 -8.83
C ALA A 101 50.66 28.15 -7.32
N SER A 102 50.46 29.37 -6.82
CA SER A 102 50.66 29.69 -5.40
C SER A 102 49.57 29.06 -4.51
N PRO A 103 49.85 28.82 -3.21
CA PRO A 103 48.85 28.30 -2.28
C PRO A 103 47.59 29.17 -2.19
N GLU A 104 47.74 30.50 -2.25
CA GLU A 104 46.62 31.45 -2.31
C GLU A 104 45.73 31.24 -3.54
N GLU A 105 46.32 31.13 -4.74
CA GLU A 105 45.56 30.97 -5.99
C GLU A 105 44.83 29.62 -6.05
N ILE A 106 45.41 28.56 -5.49
CA ILE A 106 44.78 27.24 -5.43
C ILE A 106 43.62 27.25 -4.42
N ALA A 107 43.81 27.88 -3.26
CA ALA A 107 42.78 28.02 -2.24
C ALA A 107 41.55 28.78 -2.78
N ASP A 108 41.78 29.92 -3.43
CA ASP A 108 40.71 30.75 -3.99
C ASP A 108 40.00 30.07 -5.18
N ALA A 109 40.75 29.43 -6.09
CA ALA A 109 40.18 28.82 -7.29
C ALA A 109 39.44 27.49 -7.04
N CYS A 110 39.83 26.74 -6.01
CA CYS A 110 39.26 25.41 -5.73
C CYS A 110 38.39 25.39 -4.46
N GLY A 111 38.21 26.53 -3.78
CA GLY A 111 37.42 26.63 -2.56
C GLY A 111 38.02 25.86 -1.37
N LEU A 112 39.35 25.78 -1.31
CA LEU A 112 40.11 25.07 -0.28
C LEU A 112 40.64 26.05 0.76
N THR A 113 40.97 25.56 1.95
CA THR A 113 41.71 26.37 2.92
C THR A 113 43.17 26.55 2.49
N LYS A 114 43.83 27.64 2.92
CA LYS A 114 45.27 27.86 2.65
C LYS A 114 46.14 26.69 3.12
N VAL A 115 45.75 26.05 4.24
CA VAL A 115 46.46 24.90 4.80
C VAL A 115 46.33 23.67 3.90
N GLU A 116 45.14 23.41 3.34
CA GLU A 116 44.92 22.31 2.39
C GLU A 116 45.65 22.54 1.06
N ALA A 117 45.66 23.77 0.56
CA ALA A 117 46.41 24.10 -0.66
C ALA A 117 47.93 23.91 -0.50
N ASP A 118 48.49 24.37 0.63
CA ASP A 118 49.92 24.17 0.94
C ASP A 118 50.27 22.68 1.08
N LEU A 119 49.38 21.88 1.68
CA LEU A 119 49.56 20.43 1.77
C LEU A 119 49.54 19.76 0.39
N ILE A 120 48.59 20.11 -0.49
CA ILE A 120 48.49 19.55 -1.85
C ILE A 120 49.76 19.85 -2.65
N ILE A 121 50.27 21.08 -2.57
CA ILE A 121 51.52 21.47 -3.21
C ILE A 121 52.64 20.57 -2.70
N ARG A 122 52.87 20.48 -1.39
CA ARG A 122 53.96 19.65 -0.83
C ARG A 122 53.91 18.17 -1.23
N LEU A 123 52.71 17.61 -1.37
CA LEU A 123 52.53 16.20 -1.76
C LEU A 123 52.68 15.94 -3.27
N HIS A 124 52.37 16.93 -4.13
CA HIS A 124 52.23 16.71 -5.58
C HIS A 124 53.14 17.58 -6.46
N SER A 125 53.84 18.58 -5.91
CA SER A 125 54.77 19.45 -6.67
C SER A 125 56.19 18.87 -6.79
N GLY A 126 56.44 17.71 -6.16
CA GLY A 126 57.73 17.02 -6.13
C GLY A 126 57.84 15.80 -7.04
N GLU A 127 56.91 15.58 -7.98
CA GLU A 127 57.04 14.63 -9.10
C GLU A 127 57.38 15.35 -10.41
#